data_AF-A0A177MA19-F1
#
_entry.id   AF-A0A177MA19-F1
#
_cell.length_a   1.000
_cell.length_b   1.000
_cell.length_c   1.000
_cell.angle_alpha   90.00
_cell.angle_beta   90.00
_cell.angle_gamma   90.00
#
_symmetry.space_group_name_H-M   'P 1'
#
loop_
_entity.id
_entity.type
_entity.pdbx_description
1 polymer ?
#
loop_
_entity_poly.entity_id
_entity_poly.type
_entity_poly.pdbx_seq_one_letter_code
_entity_poly.pdbx_strand_id
1 'polypeptide(L)' 'MKTDAEIIHSGFESIFSTLGMVDAERFIMLIKRDKFDYTKWQKQLWPDESVESLSALAQQDWEQSS' A
#
# COMPACT_ATOMS: atom_id res chain seq x y z
N MET A 1 -8.96 -2.13 15.89
CA MET A 1 -8.64 -1.47 14.62
C MET A 1 -8.17 -0.06 14.95
N LYS A 2 -7.09 0.42 14.33
CA LYS A 2 -6.66 1.81 14.53
C LYS A 2 -7.71 2.76 13.95
N THR A 3 -7.84 3.94 14.56
CA THR A 3 -8.63 5.05 14.02
C THR A 3 -7.97 5.64 12.78
N ASP A 4 -8.75 6.31 11.94
CA ASP A 4 -8.22 7.02 10.77
C ASP A 4 -7.10 7.99 11.15
N ALA A 5 -7.24 8.69 12.29
CA ALA A 5 -6.23 9.61 12.80
C ALA A 5 -4.92 8.89 13.16
N GLU A 6 -4.99 7.73 13.82
CA GLU A 6 -3.81 6.93 14.16
C GLU A 6 -3.13 6.35 12.90
N ILE A 7 -3.90 5.96 11.89
CA ILE A 7 -3.38 5.49 10.60
C ILE A 7 -2.63 6.62 9.89
N ILE A 8 -3.26 7.79 9.79
CA ILE A 8 -2.65 8.97 9.15
C ILE A 8 -1.37 9.40 9.87
N HIS A 9 -1.42 9.45 11.21
CA HIS A 9 -0.27 9.86 12.01
C HIS A 9 0.92 8.92 11.83
N SER A 10 0.69 7.61 11.98
CA SER A 10 1.75 6.61 11.80
C SER A 10 2.28 6.55 10.36
N GLY A 11 1.43 6.82 9.36
CA GLY A 11 1.83 6.96 7.97
C GLY A 11 2.77 8.15 7.75
N PHE A 12 2.45 9.32 8.32
CA PHE A 12 3.34 10.47 8.23
C PHE A 12 4.68 10.20 8.90
N GLU A 13 4.69 9.72 10.14
CA GLU A 13 5.94 9.41 10.85
C GLU A 13 6.84 8.49 10.01
N SER A 14 6.27 7.44 9.42
CA SER A 14 7.01 6.48 8.59
C SER A 14 7.60 7.11 7.32
N ILE A 15 6.87 8.01 6.66
CA ILE A 15 7.34 8.69 5.45
C ILE A 15 8.45 9.69 5.80
N PHE A 16 8.25 10.50 6.85
CA PHE A 16 9.23 11.49 7.29
C PHE A 16 10.50 10.84 7.83
N SER A 17 10.41 9.72 8.56
CA SER A 17 11.58 9.00 9.05
C SER A 17 12.41 8.39 7.92
N THR A 18 11.76 7.99 6.83
CA THR A 18 12.41 7.28 5.71
C THR A 18 12.99 8.25 4.67
N LEU A 19 12.25 9.29 4.31
CA LEU A 19 12.60 10.20 3.23
C LEU A 19 13.24 11.51 3.73
N GLY A 20 13.07 11.85 5.02
CA GLY A 20 13.40 13.18 5.54
C GLY A 20 12.39 14.24 5.08
N MET A 21 12.50 15.44 5.67
CA MET A 21 11.48 16.49 5.55
C MET A 21 11.13 16.87 4.10
N VAL A 22 12.14 17.20 3.30
CA VAL A 22 11.95 17.78 1.95
C VAL A 22 11.35 16.75 0.99
N ASP A 23 11.87 15.53 0.98
CA ASP A 23 11.39 14.48 0.08
C ASP A 23 10.04 13.91 0.54
N ALA A 24 9.76 13.89 1.84
CA ALA A 24 8.45 13.53 2.38
C ALA A 24 7.35 14.51 1.94
N GLU A 25 7.58 15.82 2.06
CA GLU A 25 6.63 16.84 1.59
C GLU A 25 6.40 16.73 0.07
N ARG A 26 7.48 16.54 -0.70
CA ARG A 26 7.40 16.34 -2.15
C ARG A 26 6.63 15.06 -2.49
N PHE A 27 6.84 13.97 -1.78
CA PHE A 27 6.09 12.72 -1.95
C PHE A 27 4.58 12.94 -1.74
N ILE A 28 4.19 13.57 -0.64
CA ILE A 28 2.77 13.87 -0.33
C ILE A 28 2.16 14.72 -1.44
N MET A 29 2.88 15.73 -1.94
CA MET A 29 2.44 16.55 -3.07
C MET A 29 2.23 15.71 -4.34
N LEU A 30 3.17 14.83 -4.68
CA LEU A 30 3.11 13.99 -5.87
C LEU A 30 1.94 12.99 -5.83
N ILE A 31 1.66 12.42 -4.66
CA ILE A 31 0.51 11.53 -4.44
C ILE A 31 -0.82 12.30 -4.58
N LYS A 32 -0.92 13.51 -4.01
CA LYS A 32 -2.15 14.33 -4.03
C LYS A 32 -2.48 14.97 -5.39
N ARG A 33 -1.51 15.17 -6.29
CA ARG A 33 -1.68 15.92 -7.55
C ARG A 33 -2.32 15.13 -8.71
N ASP A 34 -3.15 14.12 -8.42
CA ASP A 34 -3.94 13.35 -9.40
C ASP A 34 -3.20 12.46 -10.42
N LYS A 35 -2.02 11.90 -10.09
CA LYS A 35 -1.38 10.89 -10.96
C LYS A 35 -0.89 9.62 -10.27
N PHE A 36 -1.22 9.41 -9.00
CA PHE A 36 -0.96 8.11 -8.40
C PHE A 36 -2.06 7.13 -8.82
N ASP A 37 -1.77 6.34 -9.85
CA ASP A 37 -2.65 5.29 -10.33
C ASP A 37 -2.56 4.09 -9.39
N TYR A 38 -3.47 4.05 -8.42
CA TYR A 38 -3.55 2.98 -7.42
C TYR A 38 -3.62 1.60 -8.08
N THR A 39 -4.35 1.46 -9.18
CA THR A 39 -4.50 0.20 -9.91
C THR A 39 -3.18 -0.26 -10.53
N LYS A 40 -2.38 0.67 -11.08
CA LYS A 40 -1.04 0.35 -11.59
C LYS A 40 -0.08 -0.03 -10.47
N TRP A 41 -0.05 0.75 -9.39
CA TRP A 41 0.81 0.44 -8.25
C TRP A 41 0.45 -0.91 -7.62
N GLN A 42 -0.84 -1.21 -7.46
CA GLN A 42 -1.30 -2.46 -6.90
C GLN A 42 -0.86 -3.67 -7.73
N LYS A 43 -0.92 -3.57 -9.06
CA LYS A 43 -0.42 -4.63 -9.97
C LYS A 43 1.07 -4.89 -9.82
N GLN A 44 1.86 -3.91 -9.38
CA GLN A 44 3.30 -4.07 -9.15
C GLN A 44 3.64 -4.75 -7.82
N LEU A 45 2.67 -4.96 -6.91
CA LEU A 45 2.91 -5.67 -5.65
C LEU A 45 3.11 -7.18 -5.86
N TRP A 46 2.61 -7.71 -6.97
CA TRP A 46 2.67 -9.13 -7.33
C TRP A 46 3.25 -9.30 -8.73
N PRO A 47 4.51 -8.88 -8.96
CA PRO A 47 5.10 -8.89 -10.30
C PRO A 47 5.31 -10.31 -10.82
N ASP A 48 5.51 -11.28 -9.92
CA ASP A 48 5.84 -12.67 -10.24
C ASP A 48 4.65 -13.64 -10.04
N GLU A 49 3.50 -13.15 -9.59
CA GLU A 49 2.32 -13.99 -9.31
C GLU A 49 1.21 -13.74 -10.32
N SER A 50 0.69 -14.81 -10.93
CA SER A 50 -0.47 -14.71 -11.81
C SER A 50 -1.77 -14.54 -10.99
N VAL A 51 -2.81 -14.03 -11.63
CA VAL A 51 -4.14 -13.90 -11.00
C VAL A 51 -4.66 -15.26 -10.52
N GLU A 52 -4.37 -16.31 -11.26
CA GLU A 52 -4.73 -17.70 -10.95
C GLU A 52 -3.99 -18.20 -9.70
N SER A 53 -2.70 -17.87 -9.55
CA SER A 53 -1.90 -18.20 -8.35
C SER A 53 -2.46 -17.52 -7.11
N LEU A 54 -2.75 -16.21 -7.20
CA LEU A 54 -3.37 -15.44 -6.11
C LEU A 54 -4.75 -15.99 -5.74
N SER A 55 -5.55 -16.38 -6.73
CA SER A 55 -6.86 -16.99 -6.51
C SER A 55 -6.75 -18.34 -5.81
N ALA A 56 -5.77 -19.17 -6.16
CA ALA A 56 -5.55 -20.47 -5.52
C ALA A 56 -5.08 -20.31 -4.06
N LEU A 57 -4.17 -19.37 -3.81
CA LEU A 57 -3.72 -19.03 -2.45
C LEU A 57 -4.89 -18.55 -1.58
N ALA A 58 -5.73 -17.66 -2.09
CA ALA A 58 -6.90 -17.17 -1.36
C ALA A 58 -7.90 -18.31 -1.03
N GLN A 59 -8.12 -19.24 -1.98
CA GLN A 59 -8.97 -20.40 -1.75
C GLN A 59 -8.39 -21.33 -0.67
N GLN A 60 -7.08 -21.58 -0.74
CA GLN A 60 -6.38 -22.42 0.23
C GLN A 60 -6.43 -21.83 1.65
N ASP A 61 -6.19 -20.52 1.80
CA ASP A 61 -6.28 -19.82 3.08
C ASP A 61 -7.70 -19.88 3.67
N TRP A 62 -8.72 -19.75 2.82
CA TRP A 62 -10.13 -19.84 3.23
C TRP A 62 -10.48 -21.25 3.73
N GLU A 63 -10.02 -22.30 3.04
CA GLU A 63 -10.23 -23.70 3.42
C GLU A 63 -9.50 -24.07 4.71
N GLN A 64 -8.32 -23.50 4.98
CA GLN A 64 -7.57 -23.74 6.22
C GLN A 64 -8.13 -22.97 7.42
N SER A 65 -8.87 -21.88 7.17
CA SER A 65 -9.47 -21.03 8.19
C SER A 65 -10.93 -21.41 8.52
N SER A 66 -11.47 -22.42 7.83
CA SER A 66 -12.85 -22.95 7.98
C SER A 66 -12.84 -24.28 8.73
#